data_AF-A0A7S2DZG4-F1
#
_entry.id   AF-A0A7S2DZG4-F1
#
_cell.length_a   1.000
_cell.length_b   1.000
_cell.length_c   1.000
_cell.angle_alpha   90.00
_cell.angle_beta   90.00
_cell.angle_gamma   90.00
#
_symmetry.space_group_name_H-M   'P 1'
#
loop_
_entity.id
_entity.type
_entity.pdbx_description
1 polymer ?
#
loop_
_entity_poly.entity_id
_entity_poly.type
_entity_poly.pdbx_seq_one_letter_code
_entity_poly.pdbx_strand_id
1 'polypeptide(L)'
;DWRVGGAPLTAMLRVDHSVMQEARWSRPTLFASRVDLHGPAFRKWCQVRADCAKDELYENPGPIQFCGPSAGNVSTTIATKFSYMHELERVHRSIAEVASRCRPGCDPRLVRVATQSLATLNGILDELSGPLQAVSVDRKK
;
A
#
# COMPACT_ATOMS: atom_id res chain seq x y z
N ASP A 1 -4.02 5.52 -12.78
CA ASP A 1 -3.74 6.77 -13.51
C ASP A 1 -3.11 7.82 -12.62
N TRP A 2 -2.24 8.67 -13.18
CA TRP A 2 -1.63 9.78 -12.45
C TRP A 2 -2.71 10.82 -12.10
N ARG A 3 -2.66 11.35 -10.88
CA ARG A 3 -3.55 12.43 -10.44
C ARG A 3 -2.72 13.67 -10.11
N VAL A 4 -3.18 14.82 -10.57
CA VAL A 4 -2.56 16.12 -10.26
C VAL A 4 -3.03 16.57 -8.88
N GLY A 5 -2.13 17.17 -8.10
CA GLY A 5 -2.44 17.70 -6.78
C GLY A 5 -1.34 18.63 -6.28
N GLY A 6 -1.55 19.24 -5.11
CA GLY A 6 -0.57 20.13 -4.47
C GLY A 6 -0.60 19.96 -2.96
N ALA A 7 0.57 20.02 -2.34
CA ALA A 7 0.73 20.06 -0.89
C ALA A 7 1.49 21.35 -0.52
N PRO A 8 0.99 22.14 0.45
CA PRO A 8 1.68 23.35 0.86
C PRO A 8 3.01 22.99 1.54
N LEU A 9 4.07 23.75 1.22
CA LEU A 9 5.41 23.51 1.78
C LEU A 9 5.42 23.52 3.31
N THR A 10 4.56 24.34 3.91
CA THR A 10 4.39 24.44 5.37
C THR A 10 3.94 23.15 6.03
N ALA A 11 3.21 22.26 5.32
CA ALA A 11 2.81 20.96 5.85
C ALA A 11 3.97 19.96 5.95
N MET A 12 5.10 20.24 5.29
CA MET A 12 6.30 19.40 5.34
C MET A 12 7.38 19.96 6.29
N LEU A 13 7.12 21.11 6.92
CA LEU A 13 8.06 21.75 7.84
C LEU A 13 7.98 21.15 9.25
N ARG A 14 9.12 21.13 9.92
CA ARG A 14 9.29 20.84 11.33
C ARG A 14 10.26 21.85 11.94
N VAL A 15 9.97 22.26 13.17
CA VAL A 15 10.92 23.02 13.98
C VAL A 15 11.69 22.02 14.83
N ASP A 16 13.00 21.91 14.59
CA ASP A 16 13.88 21.09 15.42
C ASP A 16 14.49 21.96 16.51
N HIS A 17 14.21 21.60 17.76
CA HIS A 17 14.74 22.31 18.92
C HIS A 17 16.14 21.83 19.33
N SER A 18 16.63 20.70 18.77
CA SER A 18 17.98 20.19 19.07
C SER A 18 19.08 21.06 18.45
N VAL A 19 18.79 21.74 17.33
CA VAL A 19 19.71 22.68 16.65
C VAL A 19 19.83 24.03 17.39
N MET A 20 19.08 24.22 18.49
CA MET A 20 19.18 25.43 19.32
C MET A 20 20.54 25.59 20.02
N GLN A 21 21.35 24.53 20.14
CA GLN A 21 22.70 24.65 20.70
C GLN A 21 23.65 25.45 19.79
N GLU A 22 23.38 25.52 18.48
CA GLU A 22 24.22 26.22 17.50
C GLU A 22 23.61 27.55 17.02
N ALA A 23 22.29 27.71 17.12
CA ALA A 23 21.58 28.89 16.64
C ALA A 23 20.72 29.55 17.74
N ARG A 24 20.76 30.89 17.83
CA ARG A 24 19.98 31.71 18.78
C ARG A 24 18.45 31.49 18.73
N TRP A 25 17.93 30.96 17.63
CA TRP A 25 16.50 30.74 17.41
C TRP A 25 16.28 29.44 16.63
N SER A 26 15.16 28.76 16.90
CA SER A 26 14.79 27.54 16.18
C SER A 26 14.44 27.86 14.72
N ARG A 27 15.05 27.11 13.79
CA ARG A 27 14.82 27.29 12.35
C ARG A 27 13.85 26.21 11.83
N PRO A 28 12.80 26.58 11.07
CA PRO A 28 11.96 25.59 10.41
C PRO A 28 12.78 24.88 9.33
N THR A 29 12.69 23.56 9.29
CA THR A 29 13.38 22.69 8.35
C THR A 29 12.39 21.74 7.71
N LEU A 30 12.68 21.25 6.51
CA LEU A 30 11.87 20.18 5.90
C LEU A 30 12.11 18.87 6.67
N PHE A 31 11.03 18.19 7.06
CA PHE A 31 11.13 16.89 7.70
C PHE A 31 11.70 15.86 6.72
N ALA A 32 12.88 15.32 7.05
CA ALA A 32 13.46 14.20 6.31
C ALA A 32 12.67 12.91 6.58
N SER A 33 12.03 12.37 5.55
CA SER A 33 11.32 11.09 5.62
C SER A 33 12.31 9.93 5.70
N ARG A 34 12.47 9.37 6.91
CA ARG A 34 13.35 8.22 7.15
C ARG A 34 12.66 6.91 6.73
N VAL A 35 13.45 5.84 6.61
CA VAL A 35 12.92 4.50 6.38
C VAL A 35 12.00 4.12 7.53
N ASP A 36 10.77 3.72 7.19
CA ASP A 36 9.82 3.16 8.14
C ASP A 36 10.19 1.69 8.43
N LEU A 37 10.68 1.42 9.65
CA LEU A 37 11.09 0.08 10.10
C LEU A 37 9.90 -0.86 10.31
N HIS A 38 8.68 -0.33 10.37
CA HIS A 38 7.46 -1.14 10.37
C HIS A 38 6.79 -1.14 8.99
N GLY A 39 7.37 -0.46 8.01
CA GLY A 39 6.84 -0.35 6.66
C GLY A 39 6.97 -1.66 5.87
N PRO A 40 6.12 -1.87 4.86
CA PRO A 40 6.05 -3.15 4.15
C PRO A 40 7.32 -3.44 3.33
N ALA A 41 7.97 -2.39 2.80
CA ALA A 41 9.25 -2.53 2.09
C ALA A 41 10.36 -3.04 3.01
N PHE A 42 10.47 -2.50 4.23
CA PHE A 42 11.47 -2.95 5.20
C PHE A 42 11.16 -4.35 5.72
N ARG A 43 9.88 -4.70 5.95
CA ARG A 43 9.49 -6.07 6.30
C ARG A 43 9.87 -7.08 5.23
N LYS A 44 9.65 -6.75 3.95
CA LYS A 44 10.05 -7.61 2.82
C LYS A 44 11.56 -7.82 2.79
N TRP A 45 12.34 -6.78 3.05
CA TRP A 45 13.79 -6.90 3.23
C TRP A 45 14.17 -7.81 4.41
N CYS A 46 13.50 -7.65 5.56
CA CYS A 46 13.75 -8.48 6.74
C CYS A 46 13.49 -9.97 6.52
N GLN A 47 12.58 -10.33 5.60
CA GLN A 47 12.29 -11.72 5.24
C GLN A 47 13.44 -12.39 4.48
N VAL A 48 14.16 -11.64 3.63
CA VAL A 48 15.19 -12.21 2.74
C VAL A 48 16.62 -11.96 3.23
N ARG A 49 16.85 -10.94 4.07
CA ARG A 49 18.21 -10.52 4.48
C ARG A 49 19.04 -11.61 5.13
N ALA A 50 18.41 -12.56 5.82
CA ALA A 50 19.10 -13.66 6.50
C ALA A 50 19.65 -14.68 5.50
N ASP A 51 18.91 -14.92 4.42
CA ASP A 51 19.29 -15.83 3.34
C ASP A 51 20.33 -15.14 2.46
N CYS A 52 20.13 -13.85 2.13
CA CYS A 52 21.14 -13.06 1.40
C CYS A 52 22.49 -12.96 2.14
N ALA A 53 22.51 -13.13 3.46
CA ALA A 53 23.75 -13.12 4.25
C ALA A 53 24.49 -14.47 4.24
N LYS A 54 23.80 -15.56 3.88
CA LYS A 54 24.33 -16.93 3.88
C LYS A 54 24.59 -17.46 2.46
N ASP A 55 23.73 -17.06 1.52
CA ASP A 55 23.66 -17.61 0.17
C ASP A 55 23.98 -16.52 -0.88
N GLU A 56 24.41 -16.95 -2.07
CA GLU A 56 24.78 -16.08 -3.18
C GLU A 56 23.55 -15.54 -3.96
N LEU A 57 22.68 -14.79 -3.28
CA LEU A 57 21.44 -14.23 -3.84
C LEU A 57 21.65 -12.85 -4.47
N TYR A 58 22.61 -12.73 -5.40
CA TYR A 58 22.91 -11.47 -6.07
C TYR A 58 21.94 -11.19 -7.22
N GLU A 59 21.42 -9.96 -7.27
CA GLU A 59 20.66 -9.46 -8.41
C GLU A 59 21.54 -8.53 -9.26
N ASN A 60 21.60 -8.77 -10.56
CA ASN A 60 22.29 -7.92 -11.52
C ASN A 60 21.26 -7.20 -12.40
N PRO A 61 20.74 -6.02 -11.96
CA PRO A 61 19.77 -5.29 -12.76
C PRO A 61 20.41 -4.81 -14.06
N GLY A 62 19.69 -4.98 -15.16
CA GLY A 62 20.13 -4.47 -16.46
C GLY A 62 20.10 -2.93 -16.56
N PRO A 63 20.62 -2.37 -17.66
CA PRO A 63 20.54 -0.92 -17.92
C PRO A 63 19.09 -0.42 -17.97
N ILE A 64 18.87 0.86 -17.65
CA ILE A 64 17.56 1.51 -17.82
C ILE A 64 17.13 1.40 -19.28
N GLN A 65 15.92 0.90 -19.51
CA GLN A 65 15.34 0.74 -20.85
C GLN A 65 14.24 1.78 -21.08
N PHE A 66 14.20 2.36 -22.28
CA PHE A 66 13.16 3.31 -22.69
C PHE A 66 12.06 2.67 -23.55
N CYS A 67 12.27 1.42 -24.00
CA CYS A 67 11.31 0.65 -24.79
C CYS A 67 11.31 -0.81 -24.33
N GLY A 68 10.26 -1.54 -24.72
CA GLY A 68 10.10 -2.95 -24.37
C GLY A 68 9.48 -3.19 -22.98
N PRO A 69 9.39 -4.46 -22.55
CA PRO A 69 8.60 -4.86 -21.39
C PRO A 69 9.03 -4.22 -20.06
N SER A 70 10.31 -3.89 -19.90
CA SER A 70 10.86 -3.37 -18.65
C SER A 70 10.85 -1.84 -18.53
N ALA A 71 10.47 -1.12 -19.59
CA ALA A 71 10.51 0.34 -19.61
C ALA A 71 9.57 1.01 -18.59
N GLY A 72 8.51 0.31 -18.18
CA GLY A 72 7.54 0.77 -17.18
C GLY A 72 7.81 0.32 -15.75
N ASN A 73 8.94 -0.35 -15.48
CA ASN A 73 9.21 -0.89 -14.15
C ASN A 73 9.48 0.25 -13.15
N VAL A 74 8.83 0.15 -11.98
CA VAL A 74 9.04 1.08 -10.85
C VAL A 74 9.86 0.42 -9.75
N SER A 75 10.45 1.21 -8.86
CA SER A 75 11.21 0.66 -7.73
C SER A 75 10.35 -0.22 -6.82
N THR A 76 10.95 -1.27 -6.27
CA THR A 76 10.29 -2.21 -5.35
C THR A 76 9.69 -1.52 -4.13
N THR A 77 10.36 -0.48 -3.62
CA THR A 77 9.87 0.34 -2.49
C THR A 77 8.57 1.04 -2.81
N ILE A 78 8.43 1.57 -4.03
CA ILE A 78 7.19 2.17 -4.52
C ILE A 78 6.15 1.07 -4.71
N ALA A 79 6.42 0.04 -5.50
CA ALA A 79 5.48 -1.05 -5.77
C ALA A 79 4.87 -1.66 -4.49
N THR A 80 5.67 -1.80 -3.44
CA THR A 80 5.23 -2.37 -2.16
C THR A 80 4.27 -1.44 -1.40
N LYS A 81 4.45 -0.11 -1.50
CA LYS A 81 3.51 0.87 -0.91
C LYS A 81 2.18 0.93 -1.66
N PHE A 82 2.19 0.64 -2.95
CA PHE A 82 1.00 0.70 -3.81
C PHE A 82 0.01 -0.46 -3.58
N SER A 83 0.39 -1.49 -2.82
CA SER A 83 -0.42 -2.70 -2.65
C SER A 83 -1.84 -2.39 -2.16
N TYR A 84 -2.04 -1.55 -1.14
CA TYR A 84 -3.40 -1.26 -0.64
C TYR A 84 -4.27 -0.53 -1.67
N MET A 85 -3.76 0.55 -2.26
CA MET A 85 -4.50 1.34 -3.25
C MET A 85 -4.75 0.53 -4.53
N HIS A 86 -3.81 -0.33 -4.92
CA HIS A 86 -3.97 -1.23 -6.05
C HIS A 86 -5.00 -2.33 -5.77
N GLU A 87 -4.99 -2.95 -4.59
CA GLU A 87 -6.03 -3.90 -4.19
C GLU A 87 -7.41 -3.24 -4.16
N LEU A 88 -7.50 -1.99 -3.68
CA LEU A 88 -8.74 -1.22 -3.72
C LEU A 88 -9.20 -0.92 -5.15
N GLU A 89 -8.29 -0.54 -6.05
CA GLU A 89 -8.58 -0.39 -7.48
C GLU A 89 -9.02 -1.71 -8.14
N ARG A 90 -8.41 -2.84 -7.76
CA ARG A 90 -8.79 -4.17 -8.25
C ARG A 90 -10.21 -4.53 -7.84
N VAL A 91 -10.59 -4.31 -6.58
CA VAL A 91 -11.96 -4.54 -6.10
C VAL A 91 -12.96 -3.67 -6.87
N HIS A 92 -12.70 -2.37 -7.02
CA HIS A 92 -13.57 -1.48 -7.82
C HIS A 92 -13.70 -1.94 -9.27
N ARG A 93 -12.60 -2.38 -9.89
CA ARG A 93 -12.61 -2.91 -11.27
C ARG A 93 -13.45 -4.18 -11.38
N SER A 94 -13.34 -5.11 -10.45
CA SER A 94 -14.14 -6.34 -10.45
C SER A 94 -15.63 -6.07 -10.29
N ILE A 95 -16.01 -5.10 -9.44
CA ILE A 95 -17.41 -4.68 -9.30
C ILE A 95 -17.92 -4.04 -10.60
N ALA A 96 -17.11 -3.18 -11.23
CA ALA A 96 -17.44 -2.56 -12.51
C ALA A 96 -17.62 -3.61 -13.63
N GLU A 97 -16.80 -4.67 -13.63
CA GLU A 97 -16.93 -5.77 -14.58
C GLU A 97 -18.24 -6.54 -14.37
N VAL A 98 -18.60 -6.85 -13.12
CA VAL A 98 -19.89 -7.50 -12.78
C VAL A 98 -21.07 -6.63 -13.22
N ALA A 99 -21.00 -5.32 -12.96
CA ALA A 99 -22.03 -4.36 -13.41
C ALA A 99 -22.14 -4.30 -14.93
N SER A 100 -21.01 -4.38 -15.66
CA SER A 100 -21.00 -4.38 -17.12
C SER A 100 -21.68 -5.60 -17.75
N ARG A 101 -21.68 -6.74 -17.04
CA ARG A 101 -22.30 -8.01 -17.44
C ARG A 101 -23.79 -8.06 -17.08
N CYS A 102 -24.20 -7.37 -16.01
CA CYS A 102 -25.59 -7.30 -15.54
C CYS A 102 -26.36 -6.12 -16.19
N ARG A 103 -26.58 -6.18 -17.50
CA ARG A 103 -27.32 -5.14 -18.26
C ARG A 103 -28.82 -5.44 -18.36
N PRO A 104 -29.68 -4.43 -18.61
CA PRO A 104 -31.08 -4.66 -18.93
C PRO A 104 -31.21 -5.65 -20.11
N GLY A 105 -31.99 -6.73 -19.92
CA GLY A 105 -32.15 -7.80 -20.91
C GLY A 105 -31.22 -9.01 -20.75
N CYS A 106 -30.37 -9.07 -19.71
CA CYS A 106 -29.58 -10.27 -19.40
C CYS A 106 -30.42 -11.38 -18.73
N ASP A 107 -29.88 -12.61 -18.70
CA ASP A 107 -30.53 -13.76 -18.06
C ASP A 107 -30.82 -13.45 -16.58
N PRO A 108 -32.08 -13.59 -16.11
CA PRO A 108 -32.44 -13.35 -14.71
C PRO A 108 -31.62 -14.16 -13.71
N ARG A 109 -31.12 -15.35 -14.09
CA ARG A 109 -30.25 -16.19 -13.27
C ARG A 109 -28.90 -15.52 -12.99
N LEU A 110 -28.33 -14.84 -13.98
CA LEU A 110 -27.05 -14.13 -13.85
C LEU A 110 -27.15 -13.03 -12.78
N VAL A 111 -28.22 -12.23 -12.86
CA VAL A 111 -28.48 -11.16 -11.88
C VAL A 111 -28.69 -11.74 -10.49
N ARG A 112 -29.46 -12.83 -10.35
CA ARG A 112 -29.71 -13.47 -9.05
C ARG A 112 -28.43 -14.00 -8.41
N VAL A 113 -27.54 -14.62 -9.20
CA VAL A 113 -26.25 -15.13 -8.72
C VAL A 113 -25.32 -13.98 -8.31
N ALA A 114 -25.23 -12.93 -9.13
CA ALA A 114 -24.42 -11.76 -8.81
C ALA A 114 -24.88 -11.08 -7.51
N THR A 115 -26.18 -10.84 -7.36
CA THR A 115 -26.76 -10.24 -6.16
C THR A 115 -26.51 -11.09 -4.92
N GLN A 116 -26.73 -12.41 -4.99
CA GLN A 116 -26.48 -13.31 -3.87
C GLN A 116 -25.00 -13.32 -3.46
N SER A 117 -24.09 -13.37 -4.45
CA SER A 117 -22.65 -13.42 -4.19
C SER A 117 -22.14 -12.14 -3.54
N LEU A 118 -22.62 -10.97 -4.02
CA LEU A 118 -22.27 -9.67 -3.43
C LEU A 118 -22.87 -9.50 -2.02
N ALA A 119 -24.08 -10.01 -1.78
CA ALA A 119 -24.69 -10.00 -0.45
C ALA A 119 -23.88 -10.85 0.55
N THR A 120 -23.42 -12.03 0.15
CA THR A 120 -22.54 -12.87 0.99
C THR A 120 -21.21 -12.15 1.26
N LEU A 121 -20.62 -11.50 0.26
CA LEU A 121 -19.39 -10.73 0.43
C LEU A 121 -19.57 -9.59 1.43
N ASN A 122 -20.68 -8.83 1.35
CA ASN A 122 -21.00 -7.78 2.32
C ASN A 122 -21.12 -8.34 3.75
N GLY A 123 -21.77 -9.50 3.94
CA GLY A 123 -21.86 -10.14 5.26
C GLY A 123 -20.50 -10.49 5.86
N ILE A 124 -19.57 -11.03 5.05
CA ILE A 124 -18.20 -11.32 5.49
C ILE A 124 -17.46 -10.03 5.85
N LEU A 125 -17.63 -8.96 5.07
CA LEU A 125 -16.99 -7.67 5.36
C LEU A 125 -17.54 -7.05 6.65
N ASP A 126 -18.84 -7.17 6.90
CA ASP A 126 -19.46 -6.69 8.14
C ASP A 126 -18.90 -7.43 9.36
N GLU A 127 -18.72 -8.75 9.29
CA GLU A 127 -18.08 -9.56 10.33
C GLU A 127 -16.62 -9.13 10.60
N LEU A 128 -15.87 -8.82 9.54
CA LEU A 128 -14.47 -8.35 9.65
C LEU A 128 -14.37 -6.89 10.12
N SER A 129 -15.42 -6.08 9.91
CA SER A 129 -15.49 -4.68 10.34
C SER A 129 -15.91 -4.51 11.81
N GLY A 130 -16.33 -5.59 12.46
CA GLY A 130 -16.61 -5.63 13.89
C GLY A 130 -15.42 -5.19 14.75
N PRO A 131 -15.63 -4.71 15.99
CA PRO A 131 -14.58 -4.14 16.81
C PRO A 131 -13.42 -5.13 16.94
N LEU A 132 -12.22 -4.68 16.55
CA LEU A 132 -10.94 -5.35 16.73
C LEU A 132 -10.95 -6.03 18.10
N GLN A 133 -11.12 -7.36 18.14
CA GLN A 133 -10.95 -8.08 19.39
C GLN A 133 -9.48 -7.88 19.77
N ALA A 134 -9.26 -7.04 20.77
CA ALA A 134 -8.00 -6.91 21.44
C ALA A 134 -7.61 -8.32 21.89
N VAL A 135 -6.66 -8.92 21.19
CA VAL A 135 -6.03 -10.16 21.61
C VAL A 135 -5.42 -9.85 22.97
N SER A 136 -6.09 -10.29 24.03
CA SER A 136 -5.54 -10.30 25.37
C SER A 136 -4.35 -11.27 25.35
N VAL A 137 -3.15 -10.69 25.27
CA VAL A 137 -1.92 -11.43 25.51
C VAL A 137 -1.95 -11.84 26.98
N ASP A 138 -2.34 -13.10 27.18
CA ASP A 138 -2.33 -13.79 28.47
C ASP A 138 -0.88 -13.87 28.96
N ARG A 139 -0.45 -12.89 29.77
CA ARG A 139 0.83 -12.95 30.49
C ARG A 139 0.70 -14.00 31.59
N LYS A 140 1.03 -15.25 31.26
CA LYS A 140 1.29 -16.28 32.27
C LYS A 140 2.66 -16.05 32.91
N LYS A 141 2.59 -15.68 34.18
CA LYS A 141 3.56 -15.77 35.31
C LYS A 141 4.99 -15.31 35.08
#